data_AF-A0A7G9NVZ9-F1
#
_entry.id   AF-A0A7G9NVZ9-F1
#
_cell.length_a   1.000
_cell.length_b   1.000
_cell.length_c   1.000
_cell.angle_alpha   90.00
_cell.angle_beta   90.00
_cell.angle_gamma   90.00
#
_symmetry.space_group_name_H-M   'P 1'
#
loop_
_entity.id
_entity.type
_entity.pdbx_description
1 polymer ?
#
loop_
_entity_poly.entity_id
_entity_poly.type
_entity_poly.pdbx_seq_one_letter_code
_entity_poly.pdbx_strand_id
1 'polypeptide(L)'
;MRLLFDTILALVLIGVLGGIIWLQRGQEQWLDKVTLVHESLRAIDSKALYFAALGEVDTSRRGYPLKIDAAWFERLPINQLFDDQARPWIDIVAEEQSDAFNPARIVGEGDLAAFWYNPYRGIIRARVPMQLTQSATLDMYNLVNGTSIRSEDVDWTDPKRLATVNAAKASVKQKVHLAAPSKPVDDVESSPAESPSAPEPVMSEVPTAAEPSFPNVAPSLPKGRAAPDSKKPGPTSKLRQALGE
;
A
#
# COMPACT_ATOMS: atom_id res chain seq x y z
N MET A 1 49.98 -2.29 -13.54
CA MET A 1 48.85 -3.19 -13.84
C MET A 1 48.03 -3.55 -12.60
N ARG A 2 48.61 -3.95 -11.46
CA ARG A 2 47.86 -4.28 -10.23
C ARG A 2 46.90 -3.17 -9.78
N LEU A 3 47.37 -1.92 -9.71
CA LEU A 3 46.54 -0.76 -9.34
C LEU A 3 45.29 -0.56 -10.22
N LEU A 4 45.36 -0.91 -11.52
CA LEU A 4 44.22 -0.76 -12.43
C LEU A 4 43.19 -1.87 -12.23
N PHE A 5 43.63 -3.09 -11.92
CA PHE A 5 42.71 -4.17 -11.54
C PHE A 5 42.04 -3.89 -10.20
N ASP A 6 42.78 -3.37 -9.23
CA ASP A 6 42.25 -3.05 -7.90
C ASP A 6 41.19 -1.93 -7.98
N THR A 7 41.40 -0.90 -8.83
CA THR A 7 40.41 0.16 -9.03
C THR A 7 39.15 -0.33 -9.73
N ILE A 8 39.28 -1.17 -10.76
CA ILE A 8 38.13 -1.78 -11.43
C ILE A 8 37.35 -2.66 -10.44
N LEU A 9 38.04 -3.49 -9.66
CA LEU A 9 37.41 -4.36 -8.68
C LEU A 9 36.66 -3.54 -7.62
N ALA A 10 37.26 -2.45 -7.12
CA ALA A 10 36.62 -1.56 -6.17
C ALA A 10 35.34 -0.90 -6.75
N LEU A 11 35.38 -0.43 -8.00
CA LEU A 11 34.22 0.16 -8.66
C LEU A 11 33.07 -0.84 -8.85
N VAL A 12 33.40 -2.07 -9.27
CA VAL A 12 32.40 -3.15 -9.39
C VAL A 12 31.77 -3.44 -8.03
N LEU A 13 32.58 -3.52 -6.97
CA LEU A 13 32.08 -3.81 -5.62
C LEU A 13 31.18 -2.70 -5.09
N ILE A 14 31.52 -1.43 -5.32
CA ILE A 14 30.68 -0.28 -4.97
C ILE A 14 29.35 -0.33 -5.75
N GLY A 15 29.39 -0.65 -7.04
CA GLY A 15 28.17 -0.77 -7.86
C GLY A 15 27.23 -1.86 -7.35
N VAL A 16 27.78 -3.03 -7.00
CA VAL A 16 27.00 -4.16 -6.45
C VAL A 16 26.39 -3.79 -5.09
N LEU A 17 27.17 -3.20 -4.18
CA LEU A 17 26.66 -2.76 -2.87
C LEU A 17 25.58 -1.69 -3.01
N GLY A 18 25.79 -0.70 -3.89
CA GLY A 18 24.80 0.33 -4.18
C GLY A 18 23.48 -0.24 -4.69
N GLY A 19 23.55 -1.23 -5.60
CA GLY A 19 22.38 -1.93 -6.12
C GLY A 19 21.60 -2.68 -5.04
N ILE A 20 22.29 -3.37 -4.13
CA ILE A 20 21.65 -4.10 -3.01
C ILE A 20 20.95 -3.14 -2.06
N ILE A 21 21.61 -2.05 -1.65
CA ILE A 21 21.03 -1.05 -0.75
C ILE A 21 19.79 -0.41 -1.36
N TRP A 22 19.83 -0.10 -2.67
CA TRP A 22 18.68 0.46 -3.37
C TRP A 22 17.49 -0.50 -3.40
N LEU A 23 17.73 -1.79 -3.66
CA LEU A 23 16.69 -2.81 -3.66
C LEU A 23 16.05 -3.00 -2.27
N GLN A 24 16.85 -2.97 -1.20
CA GLN A 24 16.36 -3.08 0.18
C GLN A 24 15.49 -1.89 0.58
N ARG A 25 15.93 -0.66 0.29
CA ARG A 25 15.15 0.56 0.57
C ARG A 25 13.81 0.58 -0.14
N GLY A 26 13.75 0.03 -1.37
CA GLY A 26 12.50 -0.10 -2.11
C GLY A 26 11.48 -1.00 -1.40
N GLN A 27 11.94 -2.07 -0.73
CA GLN A 27 11.06 -2.97 0.03
C GLN A 27 10.57 -2.32 1.32
N GLU A 28 11.43 -1.60 2.04
CA GLU A 28 11.06 -0.89 3.27
C GLU A 28 9.95 0.15 3.02
N GLN A 29 10.13 1.00 2.01
CA GLN A 29 9.13 2.01 1.65
C GLN A 29 7.77 1.38 1.30
N TRP A 30 7.79 0.20 0.68
CA TRP A 30 6.57 -0.50 0.32
C TRP A 30 5.87 -1.08 1.55
N LEU A 31 6.61 -1.67 2.50
CA LEU A 31 6.05 -2.16 3.76
C LEU A 31 5.46 -1.03 4.61
N ASP A 32 6.10 0.14 4.61
CA ASP A 32 5.57 1.33 5.28
C ASP A 32 4.23 1.76 4.66
N LYS A 33 4.14 1.79 3.32
CA LYS A 33 2.88 2.09 2.62
C LYS A 33 1.76 1.10 3.00
N VAL A 34 2.04 -0.20 3.02
CA VAL A 34 1.06 -1.23 3.43
C VAL A 34 0.62 -1.04 4.88
N THR A 35 1.57 -0.74 5.77
CA THR A 35 1.29 -0.48 7.19
C THR A 35 0.34 0.71 7.37
N LEU A 36 0.59 1.82 6.67
CA LEU A 36 -0.28 3.01 6.70
C LEU A 36 -1.68 2.73 6.14
N VAL A 37 -1.81 1.84 5.15
CA VAL A 37 -3.12 1.41 4.65
C VAL A 37 -3.87 0.59 5.70
N HIS A 38 -3.20 -0.32 6.42
CA HIS A 38 -3.82 -1.05 7.53
C HIS A 38 -4.30 -0.11 8.65
N GLU A 39 -3.52 0.92 8.98
CA GLU A 39 -3.93 1.95 9.94
C GLU A 39 -5.18 2.70 9.46
N SER A 40 -5.21 3.05 8.16
CA SER A 40 -6.38 3.69 7.55
C SER A 40 -7.62 2.80 7.60
N LEU A 41 -7.49 1.51 7.28
CA LEU A 41 -8.60 0.54 7.36
C LEU A 41 -9.15 0.44 8.79
N ARG A 42 -8.26 0.34 9.80
CA ARG A 42 -8.66 0.31 11.22
C ARG A 42 -9.33 1.59 11.67
N ALA A 43 -8.85 2.75 11.20
CA ALA A 43 -9.45 4.04 11.52
C ALA A 43 -10.87 4.15 10.97
N ILE A 44 -11.09 3.73 9.71
CA ILE A 44 -12.43 3.71 9.10
C ILE A 44 -13.36 2.78 9.88
N ASP A 45 -12.92 1.55 10.16
CA ASP A 45 -13.70 0.55 10.89
C ASP A 45 -14.09 1.04 12.29
N SER A 46 -13.13 1.55 13.05
CA SER A 46 -13.36 2.06 14.41
C SER A 46 -14.35 3.23 14.43
N LYS A 47 -14.26 4.15 13.47
CA LYS A 47 -15.19 5.29 13.35
C LYS A 47 -16.58 4.84 12.91
N ALA A 48 -16.68 3.92 11.96
CA ALA A 48 -17.95 3.36 11.53
C ALA A 48 -18.70 2.70 12.70
N LEU A 49 -18.00 1.89 13.50
CA LEU A 49 -18.56 1.26 14.69
C LEU A 49 -18.95 2.28 15.77
N TYR A 50 -18.13 3.30 15.99
CA TYR A 50 -18.41 4.37 16.95
C TYR A 50 -19.73 5.09 16.63
N PHE A 51 -19.91 5.55 15.38
CA PHE A 51 -21.13 6.27 14.98
C PHE A 51 -22.37 5.37 14.93
N ALA A 52 -22.21 4.10 14.54
CA ALA A 52 -23.32 3.16 14.63
C ALA A 52 -23.75 2.91 16.09
N ALA A 53 -22.81 2.84 17.03
CA ALA A 53 -23.11 2.65 18.44
C ALA A 53 -23.81 3.86 19.09
N LEU A 54 -23.56 5.08 18.58
CA LEU A 54 -24.28 6.28 19.02
C LEU A 54 -25.74 6.33 18.57
N GLY A 55 -26.11 5.57 17.52
CA GLY A 55 -27.48 5.57 16.97
C GLY A 55 -27.85 6.84 16.21
N GLU A 56 -26.85 7.65 15.82
CA GLU A 56 -27.05 8.92 15.09
C GLU A 56 -27.22 8.72 13.57
N VAL A 57 -26.99 7.50 13.08
CA VAL A 57 -26.90 7.20 11.65
C VAL A 57 -27.75 5.99 11.29
N ASP A 58 -28.24 5.94 10.05
CA ASP A 58 -28.95 4.77 9.54
C ASP A 58 -28.01 3.56 9.51
N THR A 59 -28.45 2.47 10.10
CA THR A 59 -27.68 1.23 10.17
C THR A 59 -28.35 0.10 9.40
N SER A 60 -27.54 -0.81 8.88
CA SER A 60 -28.01 -2.07 8.33
C SER A 60 -28.62 -2.94 9.43
N ARG A 61 -29.30 -4.03 9.06
CA ARG A 61 -29.84 -5.01 10.02
C ARG A 61 -28.77 -5.60 10.96
N ARG A 62 -27.49 -5.48 10.63
CA ARG A 62 -26.36 -5.96 11.44
C ARG A 62 -25.72 -4.86 12.29
N GLY A 63 -26.27 -3.64 12.30
CA GLY A 63 -25.78 -2.54 13.12
C GLY A 63 -24.56 -1.84 12.55
N TYR A 64 -24.28 -1.94 11.26
CA TYR A 64 -23.21 -1.18 10.61
C TYR A 64 -23.81 0.02 9.87
N PRO A 65 -23.13 1.18 9.83
CA PRO A 65 -23.69 2.36 9.21
C PRO A 65 -23.84 2.17 7.70
N LEU A 66 -24.96 2.57 7.11
CA LEU A 66 -25.21 2.44 5.66
C LEU A 66 -24.33 3.37 4.82
N LYS A 67 -23.83 4.45 5.41
CA LYS A 67 -22.90 5.40 4.79
C LYS A 67 -21.79 5.76 5.78
N ILE A 68 -20.61 6.08 5.25
CA ILE A 68 -19.49 6.61 6.04
C ILE A 68 -19.24 8.04 5.59
N ASP A 69 -19.44 9.00 6.50
CA ASP A 69 -19.23 10.41 6.20
C ASP A 69 -17.76 10.79 6.37
N ALA A 70 -17.23 11.58 5.44
CA ALA A 70 -15.88 12.13 5.53
C ALA A 70 -15.73 13.06 6.75
N ALA A 71 -16.79 13.73 7.19
CA ALA A 71 -16.80 14.63 8.34
C ALA A 71 -16.54 13.92 9.68
N TRP A 72 -16.60 12.58 9.73
CA TRP A 72 -16.27 11.79 10.93
C TRP A 72 -14.78 11.79 11.27
N PHE A 73 -13.95 12.24 10.32
CA PHE A 73 -12.50 12.19 10.38
C PHE A 73 -11.93 13.61 10.35
N GLU A 74 -11.04 13.92 11.31
CA GLU A 74 -10.25 15.17 11.28
C GLU A 74 -9.31 15.20 10.07
N ARG A 75 -8.73 14.04 9.75
CA ARG A 75 -7.95 13.79 8.55
C ARG A 75 -8.50 12.55 7.86
N LEU A 76 -8.84 12.69 6.58
CA LEU A 76 -9.39 11.59 5.82
C LEU A 76 -8.36 10.44 5.72
N PRO A 77 -8.76 9.19 5.99
CA PRO A 77 -7.90 8.03 5.77
C PRO A 77 -7.51 7.95 4.28
N ILE A 78 -6.22 7.73 4.01
CA ILE A 78 -5.68 7.72 2.65
C ILE A 78 -5.04 6.37 2.33
N ASN A 79 -5.25 5.89 1.11
CA ASN A 79 -4.60 4.67 0.63
C ASN A 79 -3.26 5.05 -0.02
N GLN A 80 -2.17 4.94 0.74
CA GLN A 80 -0.80 5.30 0.33
C GLN A 80 -0.24 4.44 -0.81
N LEU A 81 -0.97 3.40 -1.26
CA LEU A 81 -0.59 2.62 -2.43
C LEU A 81 -0.87 3.37 -3.74
N PHE A 82 -1.72 4.40 -3.70
CA PHE A 82 -1.97 5.27 -4.85
C PHE A 82 -1.27 6.61 -4.63
N ASP A 83 -0.57 7.08 -5.67
CA ASP A 83 0.08 8.40 -5.62
C ASP A 83 -0.93 9.54 -5.91
N ASP A 84 -2.09 9.22 -6.47
CA ASP A 84 -3.14 10.19 -6.79
C ASP A 84 -4.15 10.37 -5.64
N GLN A 85 -4.32 11.62 -5.22
CA GLN A 85 -5.24 12.03 -4.15
C GLN A 85 -6.62 12.48 -4.66
N ALA A 86 -6.81 12.67 -5.97
CA ALA A 86 -8.07 13.16 -6.53
C ALA A 86 -9.18 12.07 -6.59
N ARG A 87 -8.83 10.83 -6.26
CA ARG A 87 -9.70 9.65 -6.36
C ARG A 87 -10.78 9.72 -5.27
N PRO A 88 -12.02 9.25 -5.53
CA PRO A 88 -12.98 9.03 -4.46
C PRO A 88 -12.36 8.18 -3.35
N TRP A 89 -12.62 8.54 -2.10
CA TRP A 89 -11.92 7.88 -1.00
C TRP A 89 -12.55 6.51 -0.69
N ILE A 90 -13.88 6.42 -0.65
CA ILE A 90 -14.60 5.17 -0.34
C ILE A 90 -15.79 4.95 -1.27
N ASP A 91 -15.96 3.70 -1.70
CA ASP A 91 -17.10 3.21 -2.47
C ASP A 91 -17.98 2.35 -1.55
N ILE A 92 -19.30 2.57 -1.60
CA ILE A 92 -20.27 1.93 -0.70
C ILE A 92 -21.14 0.97 -1.50
N VAL A 93 -21.19 -0.28 -1.04
CA VAL A 93 -21.94 -1.36 -1.69
C VAL A 93 -23.45 -1.10 -1.66
N ALA A 94 -24.09 -1.25 -2.81
CA ALA A 94 -25.54 -1.22 -2.95
C ALA A 94 -26.19 -2.51 -2.41
N GLU A 95 -27.48 -2.46 -2.08
CA GLU A 95 -28.19 -3.59 -1.42
C GLU A 95 -28.18 -4.87 -2.27
N GLU A 96 -28.20 -4.73 -3.59
CA GLU A 96 -28.19 -5.83 -4.55
C GLU A 96 -26.89 -6.65 -4.49
N GLN A 97 -25.83 -6.06 -3.93
CA GLN A 97 -24.51 -6.68 -3.75
C GLN A 97 -24.20 -6.95 -2.27
N SER A 98 -25.21 -6.97 -1.41
CA SER A 98 -25.08 -7.14 0.05
C SER A 98 -24.26 -8.37 0.46
N ASP A 99 -24.34 -9.47 -0.30
CA ASP A 99 -23.60 -10.70 0.01
C ASP A 99 -22.11 -10.68 -0.40
N ALA A 100 -21.66 -9.66 -1.14
CA ALA A 100 -20.28 -9.58 -1.62
C ALA A 100 -19.27 -9.47 -0.46
N PHE A 101 -18.22 -10.29 -0.49
CA PHE A 101 -17.12 -10.22 0.49
C PHE A 101 -15.96 -9.31 0.05
N ASN A 102 -15.87 -9.05 -1.25
CA ASN A 102 -14.81 -8.31 -1.91
C ASN A 102 -15.41 -7.44 -3.02
N PRO A 103 -14.76 -6.32 -3.38
CA PRO A 103 -15.16 -5.58 -4.57
C PRO A 103 -14.99 -6.45 -5.82
N ALA A 104 -15.92 -6.32 -6.77
CA ALA A 104 -15.79 -6.95 -8.07
C ALA A 104 -14.48 -6.56 -8.80
N ARG A 105 -13.96 -5.36 -8.51
CA ARG A 105 -12.70 -4.84 -9.05
C ARG A 105 -11.72 -4.54 -7.92
N ILE A 106 -10.76 -5.42 -7.69
CA ILE A 106 -9.76 -5.23 -6.62
C ILE A 106 -8.72 -4.14 -6.94
N VAL A 107 -8.57 -3.76 -8.22
CA VAL A 107 -7.65 -2.70 -8.62
C VAL A 107 -8.34 -1.35 -8.65
N GLY A 108 -7.70 -0.34 -8.05
CA GLY A 108 -8.10 1.06 -8.19
C GLY A 108 -7.56 1.63 -9.50
N GLU A 109 -8.41 1.75 -10.51
CA GLU A 109 -8.11 2.44 -11.78
C GLU A 109 -9.03 3.65 -11.94
N GLY A 110 -8.49 4.78 -12.43
CA GLY A 110 -9.26 5.99 -12.75
C GLY A 110 -10.10 6.49 -11.57
N ASP A 111 -11.41 6.58 -11.77
CA ASP A 111 -12.37 7.14 -10.81
C ASP A 111 -12.83 6.14 -9.73
N LEU A 112 -12.30 4.91 -9.70
CA LEU A 112 -12.67 3.93 -8.68
C LEU A 112 -12.13 4.35 -7.31
N ALA A 113 -12.97 4.23 -6.27
CA ALA A 113 -12.56 4.65 -4.95
C ALA A 113 -11.37 3.86 -4.39
N ALA A 114 -10.58 4.50 -3.53
CA ALA A 114 -9.41 3.88 -2.90
C ALA A 114 -9.77 2.76 -1.91
N PHE A 115 -10.90 2.91 -1.22
CA PHE A 115 -11.48 1.95 -0.30
C PHE A 115 -12.85 1.47 -0.81
N TRP A 116 -13.28 0.31 -0.33
CA TRP A 116 -14.58 -0.29 -0.61
C TRP A 116 -15.20 -0.75 0.69
N TYR A 117 -16.47 -0.45 0.91
CA TYR A 117 -17.18 -0.76 2.14
C TYR A 117 -18.51 -1.44 1.88
N ASN A 118 -18.70 -2.60 2.51
CA ASN A 118 -19.97 -3.31 2.53
C ASN A 118 -20.69 -3.13 3.89
N PRO A 119 -21.72 -2.27 3.96
CA PRO A 119 -22.47 -2.03 5.19
C PRO A 119 -23.35 -3.21 5.62
N TYR A 120 -23.67 -4.13 4.71
CA TYR A 120 -24.47 -5.32 5.03
C TYR A 120 -23.65 -6.39 5.74
N ARG A 121 -22.32 -6.22 5.76
CA ARG A 121 -21.37 -7.18 6.35
C ARG A 121 -20.37 -6.57 7.31
N GLY A 122 -20.26 -5.25 7.35
CA GLY A 122 -19.24 -4.55 8.12
C GLY A 122 -17.83 -4.85 7.59
N ILE A 123 -17.67 -5.01 6.28
CA ILE A 123 -16.38 -5.34 5.67
C ILE A 123 -15.86 -4.09 4.96
N ILE A 124 -14.65 -3.65 5.31
CA ILE A 124 -13.93 -2.60 4.61
C ILE A 124 -12.70 -3.22 3.94
N ARG A 125 -12.47 -2.88 2.68
CA ARG A 125 -11.33 -3.34 1.88
C ARG A 125 -10.61 -2.16 1.25
N ALA A 126 -9.29 -2.25 1.16
CA ALA A 126 -8.50 -1.34 0.35
C ALA A 126 -8.33 -1.94 -1.05
N ARG A 127 -8.55 -1.12 -2.08
CA ARG A 127 -8.14 -1.48 -3.45
C ARG A 127 -6.64 -1.31 -3.59
N VAL A 128 -6.06 -1.97 -4.58
CA VAL A 128 -4.62 -1.98 -4.82
C VAL A 128 -4.26 -1.47 -6.21
N PRO A 129 -3.10 -0.86 -6.45
CA PRO A 129 -2.65 -0.57 -7.81
C PRO A 129 -2.26 -1.85 -8.54
N MET A 130 -2.39 -1.82 -9.86
CA MET A 130 -2.01 -2.92 -10.74
C MET A 130 -0.50 -3.19 -10.63
N GLN A 131 -0.13 -4.46 -10.46
CA GLN A 131 1.26 -4.91 -10.49
C GLN A 131 1.62 -5.46 -11.87
N LEU A 132 2.89 -5.82 -12.06
CA LEU A 132 3.38 -6.38 -13.33
C LEU A 132 2.63 -7.65 -13.76
N THR A 133 2.14 -8.43 -12.78
CA THR A 133 1.36 -9.66 -13.01
C THR A 133 0.06 -9.63 -12.22
N GLN A 134 -0.94 -10.36 -12.71
CA GLN A 134 -2.22 -10.54 -12.01
C GLN A 134 -2.02 -11.24 -10.66
N SER A 135 -1.15 -12.25 -10.61
CA SER A 135 -0.80 -12.94 -9.36
C SER A 135 -0.19 -11.98 -8.34
N ALA A 136 0.78 -11.15 -8.73
CA ALA A 136 1.37 -10.17 -7.82
C ALA A 136 0.35 -9.12 -7.34
N THR A 137 -0.61 -8.75 -8.20
CA THR A 137 -1.71 -7.85 -7.82
C THR A 137 -2.64 -8.52 -6.81
N LEU A 138 -2.97 -9.79 -7.01
CA LEU A 138 -3.80 -10.58 -6.12
C LEU A 138 -3.11 -10.81 -4.76
N ASP A 139 -1.83 -11.16 -4.78
CA ASP A 139 -1.01 -11.35 -3.58
C ASP A 139 -0.96 -10.06 -2.77
N MET A 140 -0.78 -8.91 -3.43
CA MET A 140 -0.80 -7.62 -2.77
C MET A 140 -2.18 -7.29 -2.18
N TYR A 141 -3.26 -7.55 -2.92
CA TYR A 141 -4.61 -7.37 -2.40
C TYR A 141 -4.86 -8.23 -1.16
N ASN A 142 -4.46 -9.50 -1.21
CA ASN A 142 -4.59 -10.45 -0.10
C ASN A 142 -3.79 -10.01 1.12
N LEU A 143 -2.56 -9.53 0.91
CA LEU A 143 -1.71 -9.03 1.97
C LEU A 143 -2.28 -7.78 2.64
N VAL A 144 -2.71 -6.79 1.86
CA VAL A 144 -3.27 -5.52 2.38
C VAL A 144 -4.61 -5.71 3.08
N ASN A 145 -5.40 -6.71 2.67
CA ASN A 145 -6.73 -6.94 3.22
C ASN A 145 -6.80 -8.10 4.23
N GLY A 146 -5.69 -8.81 4.47
CA GLY A 146 -5.69 -10.03 5.27
C GLY A 146 -6.64 -11.09 4.72
N THR A 147 -6.73 -11.21 3.38
CA THR A 147 -7.60 -12.19 2.70
C THR A 147 -6.81 -13.30 2.03
N SER A 148 -7.52 -14.30 1.52
CA SER A 148 -6.94 -15.39 0.71
C SER A 148 -7.85 -15.70 -0.47
N ILE A 149 -8.23 -14.68 -1.23
CA ILE A 149 -9.03 -14.84 -2.45
C ILE A 149 -8.17 -15.43 -3.57
N ARG A 150 -8.80 -16.25 -4.41
CA ARG A 150 -8.11 -16.91 -5.54
C ARG A 150 -8.29 -16.11 -6.82
N SER A 151 -7.48 -16.43 -7.82
CA SER A 151 -7.57 -15.79 -9.14
C SER A 151 -8.94 -15.97 -9.78
N GLU A 152 -9.61 -17.10 -9.53
CA GLU A 152 -10.92 -17.43 -10.10
C GLU A 152 -12.05 -16.57 -9.51
N ASP A 153 -11.85 -16.03 -8.31
CA ASP A 153 -12.84 -15.21 -7.60
C ASP A 153 -12.83 -13.74 -8.07
N VAL A 154 -11.84 -13.36 -8.89
CA VAL A 154 -11.63 -11.99 -9.34
C VAL A 154 -11.99 -11.88 -10.82
N ASP A 155 -12.83 -10.91 -11.15
CA ASP A 155 -13.09 -10.58 -12.54
C ASP A 155 -11.90 -9.84 -13.16
N TRP A 156 -11.07 -10.60 -13.89
CA TRP A 156 -9.94 -10.06 -14.64
C TRP A 156 -10.33 -9.56 -16.04
N THR A 157 -11.55 -9.81 -16.50
CA THR A 157 -11.94 -9.70 -17.92
C THR A 157 -12.40 -8.31 -18.37
N ASP A 158 -12.22 -7.29 -17.53
CA ASP A 158 -12.59 -5.92 -17.88
C ASP A 158 -11.82 -5.41 -19.13
N PRO A 159 -12.48 -5.10 -20.24
CA PRO A 159 -11.83 -4.71 -21.50
C PRO A 159 -10.96 -3.46 -21.36
N LYS A 160 -11.25 -2.56 -20.41
CA LYS A 160 -10.41 -1.39 -20.13
C LYS A 160 -9.00 -1.77 -19.65
N ARG A 161 -8.86 -2.89 -18.91
CA ARG A 161 -7.55 -3.39 -18.47
C ARG A 161 -6.71 -3.94 -19.61
N LEU A 162 -7.33 -4.64 -20.56
CA LEU A 162 -6.61 -5.18 -21.71
C LEU A 162 -5.98 -4.05 -22.52
N ALA A 163 -6.66 -2.90 -22.64
CA ALA A 163 -6.10 -1.72 -23.29
C ALA A 163 -4.87 -1.18 -22.54
N THR A 164 -4.92 -1.02 -21.22
CA THR A 164 -3.79 -0.51 -20.41
C THR A 164 -2.58 -1.44 -20.45
N VAL A 165 -2.79 -2.76 -20.32
CA VAL A 165 -1.70 -3.75 -20.40
C VAL A 165 -1.08 -3.77 -21.80
N ASN A 166 -1.89 -3.68 -22.84
CA ASN A 166 -1.39 -3.63 -24.22
C ASN A 166 -0.62 -2.33 -24.51
N ALA A 167 -1.09 -1.19 -23.99
CA ALA A 167 -0.38 0.09 -24.07
C ALA A 167 0.96 0.04 -23.32
N ALA A 168 0.99 -0.52 -22.11
CA ALA A 168 2.24 -0.69 -21.35
C ALA A 168 3.23 -1.61 -22.08
N LYS A 169 2.76 -2.75 -22.63
CA LYS A 169 3.58 -3.65 -23.44
C LYS A 169 4.14 -2.95 -24.70
N ALA A 170 3.35 -2.08 -25.34
CA ALA A 170 3.79 -1.32 -26.51
C ALA A 170 4.92 -0.34 -26.15
N SER A 171 4.79 0.40 -25.04
CA SER A 171 5.82 1.35 -24.57
C SER A 171 7.12 0.66 -24.19
N VAL A 172 7.06 -0.52 -23.55
CA VAL A 172 8.26 -1.32 -23.24
C VAL A 172 8.94 -1.80 -24.52
N LYS A 173 8.18 -2.30 -25.50
CA LYS A 173 8.73 -2.77 -26.79
C LYS A 173 9.42 -1.66 -27.57
N GLN A 174 8.88 -0.44 -27.55
CA GLN A 174 9.47 0.73 -28.19
C GLN A 174 10.78 1.17 -27.51
N LYS A 175 10.85 1.12 -26.17
CA LYS A 175 12.05 1.50 -25.42
C LYS A 175 13.20 0.50 -25.61
N VAL A 176 12.90 -0.78 -25.84
CA VAL A 176 13.90 -1.81 -26.16
C VAL A 176 14.46 -1.63 -27.58
N HIS A 177 13.69 -1.10 -28.52
CA HIS A 177 14.16 -0.90 -29.90
C HIS A 177 15.07 0.34 -30.07
N LEU A 178 14.95 1.35 -29.21
CA LEU A 178 15.85 2.52 -29.20
C LEU A 178 17.21 2.25 -28.55
N ALA A 179 17.39 1.11 -27.87
CA ALA A 179 18.65 0.73 -27.23
C ALA A 179 19.49 -0.24 -28.09
N ALA A 180 19.14 -0.43 -29.36
CA ALA A 180 20.01 -1.11 -30.31
C ALA A 180 21.24 -0.22 -30.61
N PRO A 181 22.48 -0.76 -30.58
CA PRO A 181 23.68 0.04 -30.74
C PRO A 181 23.74 0.65 -32.13
N SER A 182 23.55 1.97 -32.21
CA SER A 182 23.95 2.76 -33.37
C SER A 182 25.44 2.52 -33.61
N LYS A 183 25.77 2.15 -34.85
CA LYS A 183 27.16 2.01 -35.32
C LYS A 183 27.99 3.24 -34.93
N PRO A 184 29.31 3.07 -34.67
CA PRO A 184 30.20 4.19 -34.42
C PRO A 184 30.22 5.08 -35.66
N VAL A 185 29.80 6.33 -35.48
CA VAL A 185 30.03 7.39 -36.45
C VAL A 185 31.33 8.04 -36.00
N ASP A 186 32.41 7.65 -36.65
CA ASP A 186 33.58 8.50 -36.76
C ASP A 186 33.14 9.72 -37.56
N ASP A 187 33.21 10.90 -36.96
CA ASP A 187 33.80 12.06 -37.62
C ASP A 187 33.99 13.22 -36.63
N VAL A 188 35.23 13.67 -36.63
CA VAL A 188 35.81 14.80 -35.93
C VAL A 188 35.51 16.06 -36.76
N GLU A 189 34.90 17.09 -36.17
CA GLU A 189 35.24 18.46 -36.57
C GLU A 189 35.06 19.46 -35.43
N SER A 190 36.13 20.23 -35.24
CA SER A 190 36.36 21.17 -34.14
C SER A 190 35.82 22.56 -34.51
N SER A 191 35.18 23.26 -33.57
CA SER A 191 35.09 24.73 -33.62
C SER A 191 34.74 25.35 -32.26
N PRO A 192 35.11 26.62 -32.03
CA PRO A 192 35.64 27.06 -30.76
C PRO A 192 34.70 27.95 -29.93
N ALA A 193 34.98 27.93 -28.63
CA ALA A 193 34.85 28.98 -27.62
C ALA A 193 33.91 30.16 -27.89
N GLU A 194 32.83 30.22 -27.12
CA GLU A 194 32.23 31.49 -26.70
C GLU A 194 31.77 31.37 -25.24
N SER A 195 32.46 32.11 -24.35
CA SER A 195 32.12 32.29 -22.95
C SER A 195 31.01 33.32 -22.80
N PRO A 196 29.97 33.06 -22.00
CA PRO A 196 29.22 34.13 -21.34
C PRO A 196 29.40 34.10 -19.82
N SER A 197 29.61 35.31 -19.32
CA SER A 197 29.73 35.76 -17.93
C SER A 197 28.82 35.08 -16.92
N ALA A 198 29.41 34.81 -15.76
CA ALA A 198 28.73 34.49 -14.52
C ALA A 198 27.91 35.68 -13.99
N PRO A 199 26.68 35.47 -13.51
CA PRO A 199 26.04 36.35 -12.55
C PRO A 199 26.42 35.98 -11.11
N GLU A 200 26.63 37.02 -10.31
CA GLU A 200 27.00 36.98 -8.89
C GLU A 200 25.94 36.28 -8.02
N PRO A 201 26.35 35.56 -6.96
CA PRO A 201 25.42 35.00 -5.98
C PRO A 201 24.95 36.09 -5.00
N VAL A 202 23.66 36.40 -5.05
CA VAL A 202 22.96 37.18 -4.03
C VAL A 202 22.85 36.34 -2.76
N MET A 203 23.55 36.76 -1.71
CA MET A 203 23.40 36.22 -0.36
C MET A 203 22.00 36.56 0.16
N SER A 204 21.14 35.54 0.26
CA SER A 204 19.91 35.61 1.06
C SER A 204 20.17 34.90 2.39
N GLU A 205 20.12 35.67 3.46
CA GLU A 205 20.18 35.20 4.84
C GLU A 205 19.05 34.19 5.09
N VAL A 206 19.43 32.96 5.43
CA VAL A 206 18.50 31.95 5.96
C VAL A 206 18.46 32.13 7.48
N PRO A 207 17.30 32.43 8.09
CA PRO A 207 17.19 32.43 9.54
C PRO A 207 17.31 31.00 10.07
N THR A 208 18.31 30.78 10.92
CA THR A 208 18.50 29.62 11.78
C THR A 208 17.24 29.37 12.62
N ALA A 209 16.42 28.41 12.20
CA ALA A 209 15.37 27.85 13.02
C ALA A 209 15.97 26.76 13.92
N ALA A 210 15.75 26.93 15.23
CA ALA A 210 16.23 26.06 16.29
C ALA A 210 15.81 24.59 16.08
N GLU A 211 16.76 23.68 16.29
CA GLU A 211 16.51 22.25 16.48
C GLU A 211 15.60 22.03 17.70
N PRO A 212 14.44 21.35 17.56
CA PRO A 212 13.78 20.76 18.71
C PRO A 212 14.60 19.55 19.18
N SER A 213 15.24 19.69 20.34
CA SER A 213 15.74 18.57 21.14
C SER A 213 14.59 17.63 21.48
N PHE A 214 14.51 16.49 20.80
CA PHE A 214 13.67 15.39 21.24
C PHE A 214 14.43 14.58 22.29
N PRO A 215 13.86 14.37 23.50
CA PRO A 215 14.45 13.46 24.46
C PRO A 215 14.42 12.04 23.91
N ASN A 216 15.59 11.42 23.91
CA ASN A 216 15.81 10.01 23.62
C ASN A 216 15.12 9.17 24.72
N VAL A 217 13.83 8.87 24.53
CA VAL A 217 13.08 7.95 25.40
C VAL A 217 13.34 6.54 24.89
N ALA A 218 14.21 5.82 25.59
CA ALA A 218 14.42 4.39 25.38
C ALA A 218 13.08 3.64 25.55
N PRO A 219 12.79 2.63 24.71
CA PRO A 219 11.61 1.80 24.87
C PRO A 219 11.76 0.95 26.15
N SER A 220 11.01 1.34 27.19
CA SER A 220 10.80 0.51 28.36
C SER A 220 9.95 -0.70 27.97
N LEU A 221 10.61 -1.86 27.89
CA LEU A 221 9.97 -3.17 27.80
C LEU A 221 8.90 -3.32 28.91
N PRO A 222 7.65 -3.67 28.59
CA PRO A 222 6.64 -3.96 29.60
C PRO A 222 7.02 -5.25 30.34
N LYS A 223 7.45 -5.08 31.59
CA LYS A 223 7.70 -6.13 32.55
C LYS A 223 6.37 -6.65 33.09
N GLY A 224 6.07 -7.91 32.82
CA GLY A 224 5.13 -8.72 33.61
C GLY A 224 3.67 -8.65 33.17
N ARG A 225 3.25 -9.59 32.32
CA ARG A 225 1.88 -10.08 32.32
C ARG A 225 1.89 -11.43 33.04
N ALA A 226 1.36 -11.44 34.26
CA ALA A 226 1.15 -12.63 35.06
C ALA A 226 0.32 -13.65 34.27
N ALA A 227 0.72 -14.92 34.37
CA ALA A 227 -0.01 -16.04 33.84
C ALA A 227 -1.43 -16.10 34.45
N PRO A 228 -2.48 -16.34 33.65
CA PRO A 228 -3.78 -16.67 34.20
C PRO A 228 -3.74 -18.05 34.84
N ASP A 229 -4.03 -18.05 36.13
CA ASP A 229 -4.22 -19.19 37.02
C ASP A 229 -5.31 -20.12 36.45
N SER A 230 -4.89 -21.23 35.85
CA SER A 230 -5.78 -22.25 35.29
C SER A 230 -6.13 -23.26 36.38
N LYS A 231 -7.08 -22.88 37.24
CA LYS A 231 -7.63 -23.82 38.24
C LYS A 231 -9.13 -23.64 38.44
N LYS A 232 -9.92 -24.28 37.56
CA LYS A 232 -11.28 -24.74 37.88
C LYS A 232 -11.56 -26.08 37.18
N PRO A 233 -11.62 -27.20 37.92
CA PRO A 233 -12.29 -28.41 37.45
C PRO A 233 -13.81 -28.21 37.59
N GLY A 234 -14.52 -28.10 36.48
CA GLY A 234 -15.99 -28.14 36.42
C GLY A 234 -16.48 -29.58 36.21
N PRO A 235 -17.58 -30.00 36.86
CA PRO A 235 -17.92 -31.40 37.06
C PRO A 235 -18.35 -32.10 35.78
N THR A 236 -17.64 -33.19 35.49
CA THR A 236 -18.07 -34.23 34.57
C THR A 236 -19.32 -34.93 35.07
N SER A 237 -20.26 -35.11 34.14
CA SER A 237 -21.02 -36.35 33.97
C SER A 237 -21.92 -36.80 35.13
N LYS A 238 -23.09 -36.16 35.25
CA LYS A 238 -24.31 -36.84 35.69
C LYS A 238 -25.41 -36.66 34.64
N LEU A 239 -25.23 -37.31 33.50
CA LEU A 239 -26.33 -37.58 32.57
C LEU A 239 -26.21 -39.02 32.05
N ARG A 240 -26.26 -39.96 33.00
CA ARG A 240 -26.45 -41.39 32.75
C ARG A 240 -27.83 -41.75 33.27
N GLN A 241 -28.61 -42.43 32.43
CA GLN A 241 -29.80 -43.21 32.78
C GLN A 241 -31.05 -42.41 33.17
N ALA A 242 -31.62 -41.73 32.18
CA ALA A 242 -33.06 -41.70 31.98
C ALA A 242 -33.37 -42.45 30.67
N LEU A 243 -33.17 -43.77 30.70
CA LEU A 243 -33.62 -44.72 29.68
C LEU A 243 -33.97 -45.98 30.48
N GLY A 244 -35.26 -46.31 30.44
CA GLY A 244 -35.89 -47.27 31.35
C GLY A 244 -35.37 -48.69 31.21
N GLU A 245 -35.33 -49.36 32.35
CA GLU A 245 -36.08 -50.57 32.67
C GLU A 245 -36.61 -50.44 34.11
#